data_AF-A0A961Z4R0-F1
#
_entry.id   AF-A0A961Z4R0-F1
#
_cell.length_a   1.000
_cell.length_b   1.000
_cell.length_c   1.000
_cell.angle_alpha   90.00
_cell.angle_beta   90.00
_cell.angle_gamma   90.00
#
_symmetry.space_group_name_H-M   'P 1'
#
loop_
_entity.id
_entity.type
_entity.pdbx_description
1 polymer ?
#
loop_
_entity_poly.entity_id
_entity_poly.type
_entity_poly.pdbx_seq_one_letter_code
_entity_poly.pdbx_strand_id
1 'polypeptide(L)'
;MRIATFLPVAIGAILLSACAQSPAPGINTTALTTSSTGNGAARAPVRGTPVVVGRPARVFIMVGFKEKDCSPIPPQVTVTTPPGKGAVSFMPNQTTLVQFSASGKCTGKSLPGTGIYYTARPGAKGVDQFTVTASIGNGAPSTKTFRIRIAE
;
A
#
# COMPACT_ATOMS: atom_id res chain seq x y z
N MET A 1 31.61 -64.13 -12.80
CA MET A 1 32.38 -63.31 -13.76
C MET A 1 32.21 -61.86 -13.34
N ARG A 2 33.15 -61.34 -12.52
CA ARG A 2 34.10 -60.25 -12.84
C ARG A 2 33.39 -58.90 -13.10
N ILE A 3 33.66 -57.75 -12.48
CA ILE A 3 34.79 -57.19 -11.69
C ILE A 3 34.26 -55.90 -10.99
N ALA A 4 34.91 -55.53 -9.88
CA ALA A 4 34.69 -54.32 -9.08
C ALA A 4 35.52 -53.10 -9.54
N THR A 5 35.07 -51.88 -9.20
CA THR A 5 35.84 -50.61 -9.01
C THR A 5 34.85 -49.58 -8.40
N PHE A 6 34.91 -49.09 -7.14
CA PHE A 6 35.84 -48.14 -6.46
C PHE A 6 36.17 -46.92 -7.35
N LEU A 7 35.98 -45.63 -7.00
CA LEU A 7 36.34 -44.83 -5.81
C LEU A 7 35.55 -43.45 -5.87
N PRO A 8 35.74 -42.43 -5.00
CA PRO A 8 34.70 -41.57 -4.41
C PRO A 8 34.85 -40.11 -4.89
N VAL A 9 34.22 -39.10 -4.27
CA VAL A 9 34.84 -37.78 -3.92
C VAL A 9 33.81 -36.81 -3.33
N ALA A 10 34.15 -36.34 -2.13
CA ALA A 10 33.85 -35.05 -1.48
C ALA A 10 32.40 -34.52 -1.45
N ILE A 11 31.70 -34.81 -0.35
CA ILE A 11 30.68 -33.89 0.16
C ILE A 11 31.37 -32.97 1.17
N GLY A 12 31.46 -31.70 0.80
CA GLY A 12 32.13 -30.65 1.55
C GLY A 12 31.52 -30.44 2.93
N ALA A 13 32.41 -30.26 3.92
CA ALA A 13 32.08 -29.82 5.26
C ALA A 13 31.46 -28.42 5.20
N ILE A 14 30.16 -28.33 5.53
CA ILE A 14 29.49 -27.05 5.78
C ILE A 14 29.94 -26.59 7.16
N LEU A 15 30.78 -25.56 7.17
CA LEU A 15 31.17 -24.80 8.36
C LEU A 15 29.91 -24.20 8.98
N LEU A 16 29.51 -24.70 10.16
CA LEU A 16 28.56 -24.00 11.03
C LEU A 16 29.26 -22.75 11.56
N SER A 17 29.02 -21.61 10.92
CA SER A 17 29.32 -20.31 11.49
C SER A 17 28.59 -20.14 12.82
N ALA A 18 29.37 -20.00 13.88
CA ALA A 18 28.92 -19.61 15.20
C ALA A 18 28.32 -18.19 15.15
N CYS A 19 27.00 -18.08 15.27
CA CYS A 19 26.37 -16.83 15.69
C CYS A 19 26.46 -16.78 17.22
N ALA A 20 27.38 -15.96 17.72
CA ALA A 20 27.47 -15.62 19.14
C ALA A 20 26.10 -15.12 19.63
N GLN A 21 25.57 -15.78 20.65
CA GLN A 21 24.35 -15.39 21.34
C GLN A 21 24.66 -14.19 22.24
N SER A 22 24.12 -13.03 21.87
CA SER A 22 24.12 -11.86 22.74
C SER A 22 23.29 -12.14 24.01
N PRO A 23 23.74 -11.75 25.20
CA PRO A 23 22.95 -11.90 26.42
C PRO A 23 21.71 -11.00 26.36
N ALA A 24 20.55 -11.60 26.60
CA ALA A 24 19.29 -10.88 26.77
C ALA A 24 19.39 -9.96 28.01
N PRO A 25 18.95 -8.70 27.94
CA PRO A 25 18.77 -7.89 29.14
C PRO A 25 17.64 -8.48 30.00
N GLY A 26 17.94 -8.71 31.28
CA GLY A 26 17.02 -9.26 32.26
C GLY A 26 15.72 -8.48 32.35
N ILE A 27 14.61 -9.19 32.32
CA ILE A 27 13.28 -8.63 32.57
C ILE A 27 13.20 -8.36 34.07
N ASN A 28 13.44 -7.12 34.45
CA ASN A 28 13.18 -6.67 35.81
C ASN A 28 11.67 -6.43 35.93
N THR A 29 10.95 -7.42 36.50
CA THR A 29 9.56 -7.28 36.90
C THR A 29 9.48 -6.28 38.04
N THR A 30 9.27 -5.00 37.71
CA THR A 30 8.81 -4.03 38.69
C THR A 30 7.85 -3.04 38.04
N ALA A 31 6.65 -3.01 38.60
CA ALA A 31 5.64 -1.97 38.52
C ALA A 31 4.87 -1.78 37.20
N LEU A 32 3.63 -2.27 37.24
CA LEU A 32 2.50 -1.62 36.61
C LEU A 32 2.37 -0.20 37.21
N THR A 33 2.56 0.83 36.39
CA THR A 33 2.13 2.20 36.72
C THR A 33 1.60 2.87 35.46
N THR A 34 0.28 2.97 35.38
CA THR A 34 -0.41 3.96 34.54
C THR A 34 -0.20 5.34 35.15
N SER A 35 0.53 6.23 34.46
CA SER A 35 0.18 7.65 34.34
C SER A 35 1.03 8.33 33.26
N SER A 36 0.34 9.22 32.55
CA SER A 36 0.78 10.08 31.46
C SER A 36 2.05 10.89 31.73
N THR A 37 3.02 10.80 30.82
CA THR A 37 3.60 11.91 30.03
C THR A 37 4.90 11.39 29.41
N GLY A 38 4.79 10.87 28.19
CA GLY A 38 5.92 10.53 27.34
C GLY A 38 5.78 11.31 26.04
N ASN A 39 6.31 12.54 26.04
CA ASN A 39 6.40 13.37 24.85
C ASN A 39 7.41 12.72 23.89
N GLY A 40 6.88 11.90 22.99
CA GLY A 40 7.68 11.03 22.14
C GLY A 40 6.77 10.07 21.40
N ALA A 41 5.73 10.60 20.74
CA ALA A 41 5.02 9.84 19.74
C ALA A 41 6.04 9.49 18.65
N ALA A 42 6.67 8.33 18.78
CA ALA A 42 7.29 7.65 17.67
C ALA A 42 6.18 7.47 16.64
N ARG A 43 6.06 8.44 15.74
CA ARG A 43 5.14 8.38 14.61
C ARG A 43 5.59 7.15 13.85
N ALA A 44 4.80 6.08 13.91
CA ALA A 44 4.94 4.96 13.00
C ALA A 44 5.19 5.53 11.60
N PRO A 45 6.19 5.03 10.84
CA PRO A 45 6.52 5.58 9.54
C PRO A 45 5.28 5.50 8.66
N VAL A 46 4.61 6.65 8.48
CA VAL A 46 3.37 6.67 7.73
C VAL A 46 3.75 6.52 6.25
N ARG A 47 3.54 5.30 5.73
CA ARG A 47 3.81 4.90 4.35
C ARG A 47 2.75 5.54 3.44
N GLY A 48 3.09 6.69 2.86
CA GLY A 48 2.28 7.38 1.86
C GLY A 48 2.80 7.13 0.45
N THR A 49 2.01 7.47 -0.57
CA THR A 49 2.44 7.38 -1.96
C THR A 49 3.51 8.44 -2.25
N PRO A 50 4.71 8.08 -2.73
CA PRO A 50 5.74 9.06 -3.08
C PRO A 50 5.34 9.82 -4.34
N VAL A 51 5.48 11.15 -4.32
CA VAL A 51 5.17 12.04 -5.45
C VAL A 51 6.27 13.09 -5.63
N VAL A 52 6.64 13.33 -6.88
CA VAL A 52 7.58 14.39 -7.28
C VAL A 52 6.81 15.66 -7.62
N VAL A 53 7.34 16.81 -7.22
CA VAL A 53 6.75 18.13 -7.49
C VAL A 53 6.51 18.35 -8.99
N GLY A 54 5.36 18.92 -9.33
CA GLY A 54 4.98 19.26 -10.71
C GLY A 54 4.66 18.06 -11.61
N ARG A 55 4.86 16.82 -11.16
CA ARG A 55 4.56 15.62 -11.93
C ARG A 55 3.28 14.95 -11.43
N PRO A 56 2.28 14.72 -12.30
CA PRO A 56 1.08 14.00 -11.91
C PRO A 56 1.44 12.55 -11.59
N ALA A 57 1.12 12.12 -10.38
CA ALA A 57 1.31 10.75 -9.92
C ALA A 57 -0.04 10.06 -9.76
N ARG A 58 -0.18 8.87 -10.36
CA ARG A 58 -1.38 8.04 -10.17
C ARG A 58 -1.37 7.42 -8.78
N VAL A 59 -2.32 7.81 -7.93
CA VAL A 59 -2.39 7.30 -6.56
C VAL A 59 -3.29 6.08 -6.44
N PHE A 60 -4.29 5.95 -7.30
CA PHE A 60 -5.26 4.86 -7.29
C PHE A 60 -6.09 4.83 -8.57
N ILE A 61 -6.78 3.71 -8.81
CA ILE A 61 -7.85 3.60 -9.81
C ILE A 61 -9.09 3.08 -9.08
N MET A 62 -10.15 3.89 -9.05
CA MET A 62 -11.48 3.48 -8.56
C MET A 62 -12.19 2.73 -9.69
N VAL A 63 -12.67 1.52 -9.42
CA VAL A 63 -13.46 0.74 -10.39
C VAL A 63 -14.85 0.53 -9.82
N GLY A 64 -15.87 0.81 -10.62
CA GLY A 64 -17.24 0.37 -10.37
C GLY A 64 -17.60 -0.78 -11.31
N PHE A 65 -18.33 -1.77 -10.81
CA PHE A 65 -18.79 -2.89 -11.63
C PHE A 65 -20.04 -3.54 -11.04
N LYS A 66 -20.78 -4.26 -11.88
CA LYS A 66 -21.89 -5.12 -11.45
C LYS A 66 -21.38 -6.45 -10.93
N GLU A 67 -21.79 -6.86 -9.74
CA GLU A 67 -21.37 -8.15 -9.16
C GLU A 67 -21.87 -9.39 -9.92
N LYS A 68 -22.98 -9.26 -10.67
CA LYS A 68 -23.58 -10.39 -11.41
C LYS A 68 -22.69 -10.86 -12.56
N ASP A 69 -22.14 -9.92 -13.31
CA ASP A 69 -21.53 -10.13 -14.63
C ASP A 69 -20.20 -9.40 -14.81
N CYS A 70 -19.74 -8.66 -13.79
CA CYS A 70 -18.51 -7.87 -13.81
C CYS A 70 -18.48 -6.79 -14.89
N SER A 71 -19.65 -6.39 -15.41
CA SER A 71 -19.76 -5.28 -16.36
C SER A 71 -19.33 -3.97 -15.68
N PRO A 72 -18.46 -3.17 -16.31
CA PRO A 72 -17.97 -1.94 -15.72
C PRO A 72 -19.08 -0.89 -15.62
N ILE A 73 -19.07 -0.15 -14.50
CA ILE A 73 -19.90 1.03 -14.28
C ILE A 73 -18.95 2.18 -13.96
N PRO A 74 -18.92 3.26 -14.75
CA PRO A 74 -18.08 4.42 -14.46
C PRO A 74 -18.41 5.02 -13.09
N PRO A 75 -17.47 5.07 -12.14
CA PRO A 75 -17.72 5.69 -10.85
C PRO A 75 -17.65 7.21 -10.96
N GLN A 76 -18.60 7.88 -10.33
CA GLN A 76 -18.58 9.32 -10.07
C GLN A 76 -17.68 9.57 -8.87
N VAL A 77 -16.49 10.16 -9.09
CA VAL A 77 -15.51 10.42 -8.03
C VAL A 77 -15.46 11.91 -7.73
N THR A 78 -15.60 12.27 -6.46
CA THR A 78 -15.55 13.64 -5.97
C THR A 78 -14.54 13.79 -4.85
N VAL A 79 -13.89 14.95 -4.77
CA VAL A 79 -13.02 15.29 -3.65
C VAL A 79 -13.89 15.86 -2.53
N THR A 80 -13.92 15.20 -1.37
CA THR A 80 -14.70 15.62 -0.20
C THR A 80 -13.85 16.34 0.83
N THR A 81 -12.55 16.10 0.85
CA THR A 81 -11.58 16.90 1.60
C THR A 81 -10.42 17.24 0.67
N PRO A 82 -10.24 18.51 0.30
CA PRO A 82 -9.22 18.90 -0.67
C PRO A 82 -7.80 18.78 -0.08
N PRO A 83 -6.77 18.56 -0.92
CA PRO A 83 -5.38 18.60 -0.51
C PRO A 83 -4.95 20.02 -0.15
N GLY A 84 -4.01 20.14 0.79
CA GLY A 84 -3.44 21.44 1.19
C GLY A 84 -2.27 21.87 0.30
N LYS A 85 -1.52 20.93 -0.27
CA LYS A 85 -0.22 21.18 -0.93
C LYS A 85 -0.19 20.80 -2.41
N GLY A 86 -1.30 20.35 -2.96
CA GLY A 86 -1.40 19.85 -4.33
C GLY A 86 -2.73 20.15 -4.98
N ALA A 87 -2.99 19.42 -6.06
CA ALA A 87 -4.26 19.33 -6.74
C ALA A 87 -4.55 17.87 -7.08
N VAL A 88 -5.83 17.50 -7.09
CA VAL A 88 -6.31 16.19 -7.50
C VAL A 88 -6.98 16.31 -8.86
N SER A 89 -6.69 15.39 -9.77
CA SER A 89 -7.37 15.26 -11.05
C SER A 89 -7.84 13.84 -11.29
N PHE A 90 -8.86 13.69 -12.13
CA PHE A 90 -9.48 12.42 -12.46
C PHE A 90 -9.32 12.14 -13.94
N MET A 91 -8.89 10.92 -14.27
CA MET A 91 -8.80 10.46 -15.66
C MET A 91 -9.69 9.22 -15.82
N PRO A 92 -10.70 9.25 -16.68
CA PRO A 92 -11.52 8.07 -16.95
C PRO A 92 -10.74 7.00 -17.73
N ASN A 93 -11.35 5.82 -17.87
CA ASN A 93 -10.84 4.71 -18.69
C ASN A 93 -9.43 4.22 -18.32
N GLN A 94 -9.08 4.30 -17.04
CA GLN A 94 -7.84 3.73 -16.52
C GLN A 94 -8.08 2.28 -16.12
N THR A 95 -7.29 1.37 -16.66
CA THR A 95 -7.46 -0.08 -16.41
C THR A 95 -6.73 -0.52 -15.15
N THR A 96 -7.37 -1.35 -14.32
CA THR A 96 -6.74 -2.02 -13.18
C THR A 96 -7.34 -3.40 -12.95
N LEU A 97 -6.62 -4.25 -12.21
CA LEU A 97 -7.17 -5.49 -11.69
C LEU A 97 -8.08 -5.20 -10.50
N VAL A 98 -9.27 -5.80 -10.52
CA VAL A 98 -10.18 -5.82 -9.38
C VAL A 98 -9.54 -6.65 -8.26
N GLN A 99 -9.29 -6.01 -7.12
CA GLN A 99 -8.69 -6.68 -5.95
C GLN A 99 -9.76 -7.28 -5.04
N PHE A 100 -10.94 -6.67 -4.98
CA PHE A 100 -12.01 -7.05 -4.08
C PHE A 100 -13.35 -6.97 -4.81
N SER A 101 -14.18 -7.99 -4.60
CA SER A 101 -15.56 -8.11 -5.09
C SER A 101 -16.34 -8.82 -4.00
N ALA A 102 -17.55 -8.35 -3.71
CA ALA A 102 -18.38 -8.92 -2.65
C ALA A 102 -18.73 -10.38 -2.94
N SER A 103 -18.93 -10.72 -4.22
CA SER A 103 -19.17 -12.09 -4.67
C SER A 103 -17.88 -12.90 -4.92
N GLY A 104 -16.72 -12.24 -4.93
CA GLY A 104 -15.43 -12.80 -5.37
C GLY A 104 -15.33 -13.07 -6.88
N LYS A 105 -16.43 -13.02 -7.64
CA LYS A 105 -16.47 -13.38 -9.07
C LYS A 105 -15.66 -12.44 -9.96
N CYS A 106 -15.55 -11.19 -9.55
CA CYS A 106 -14.87 -10.17 -10.34
C CYS A 106 -13.41 -9.99 -9.93
N THR A 107 -12.96 -10.60 -8.82
CA THR A 107 -11.56 -10.53 -8.38
C THR A 107 -10.62 -11.04 -9.46
N GLY A 108 -9.53 -10.31 -9.71
CA GLY A 108 -8.55 -10.61 -10.75
C GLY A 108 -8.94 -10.19 -12.17
N LYS A 109 -10.18 -9.72 -12.40
CA LYS A 109 -10.56 -9.18 -13.72
C LYS A 109 -9.95 -7.81 -13.95
N SER A 110 -9.52 -7.58 -15.19
CA SER A 110 -9.05 -6.28 -15.67
C SER A 110 -10.24 -5.45 -16.13
N LEU A 111 -10.55 -4.36 -15.43
CA LEU A 111 -11.69 -3.50 -15.72
C LEU A 111 -11.28 -2.03 -15.82
N PRO A 112 -11.95 -1.24 -16.67
CA PRO A 112 -11.75 0.21 -16.72
C PRO A 112 -12.38 0.89 -15.50
N GLY A 113 -11.71 1.94 -15.02
CA GLY A 113 -12.17 2.77 -13.91
C GLY A 113 -11.68 4.21 -14.04
N THR A 114 -11.85 4.96 -12.96
CA THR A 114 -11.41 6.35 -12.85
C THR A 114 -10.10 6.41 -12.09
N GLY A 115 -9.02 6.80 -12.79
CA GLY A 115 -7.74 7.07 -12.19
C GLY A 115 -7.76 8.35 -11.39
N ILE A 116 -7.19 8.30 -10.19
CA ILE A 116 -7.01 9.44 -9.30
C ILE A 116 -5.54 9.83 -9.37
N TYR A 117 -5.28 11.07 -9.75
CA TYR A 117 -3.95 11.63 -9.88
C TYR A 117 -3.76 12.77 -8.88
N TYR A 118 -2.55 12.88 -8.36
CA TYR A 118 -2.14 13.97 -7.50
C TYR A 118 -0.92 14.67 -8.08
N THR A 119 -0.96 16.00 -8.10
CA THR A 119 0.16 16.85 -8.50
C THR A 119 0.52 17.78 -7.34
N ALA A 120 1.74 17.66 -6.82
CA ALA A 120 2.27 18.57 -5.80
C ALA A 120 2.56 19.95 -6.42
N ARG A 121 2.18 21.02 -5.69
CA ARG A 121 2.49 22.41 -6.11
C ARG A 121 3.98 22.69 -5.99
N PRO A 122 4.51 23.65 -6.77
CA PRO A 122 5.89 24.12 -6.61
C PRO A 122 6.19 24.47 -5.15
N GLY A 123 7.35 24.03 -4.65
CA GLY A 123 7.79 24.27 -3.27
C GLY A 123 7.10 23.42 -2.19
N ALA A 124 6.12 22.59 -2.56
CA ALA A 124 5.49 21.68 -1.60
C ALA A 124 6.47 20.59 -1.13
N LYS A 125 6.45 20.32 0.18
CA LYS A 125 7.30 19.31 0.83
C LYS A 125 6.54 18.55 1.93
N GLY A 126 7.06 17.38 2.29
CA GLY A 126 6.55 16.58 3.40
C GLY A 126 5.26 15.83 3.06
N VAL A 127 4.30 15.81 3.99
CA VAL A 127 3.04 15.06 3.82
C VAL A 127 1.90 15.97 3.36
N ASP A 128 1.05 15.44 2.50
CA ASP A 128 -0.28 15.98 2.18
C ASP A 128 -1.36 14.88 2.33
N GLN A 129 -2.62 15.28 2.43
CA GLN A 129 -3.73 14.35 2.59
C GLN A 129 -4.97 14.91 1.89
N PHE A 130 -5.74 14.02 1.26
CA PHE A 130 -7.04 14.34 0.70
C PHE A 130 -7.98 13.15 0.81
N THR A 131 -9.27 13.42 0.77
CA THR A 131 -10.33 12.41 0.82
C THR A 131 -11.16 12.49 -0.44
N VAL A 132 -11.47 11.34 -1.02
CA VAL A 132 -12.41 11.22 -2.12
C VAL A 132 -13.56 10.32 -1.74
N THR A 133 -14.69 10.54 -2.40
CA THR A 133 -15.84 9.64 -2.38
C THR A 133 -16.16 9.22 -3.81
N ALA A 134 -16.47 7.94 -4.00
CA ALA A 134 -16.86 7.36 -5.28
C ALA A 134 -18.25 6.74 -5.17
N SER A 135 -19.14 7.04 -6.11
CA SER A 135 -20.47 6.44 -6.21
C SER A 135 -20.70 5.85 -7.61
N ILE A 136 -21.44 4.75 -7.67
CA ILE A 136 -21.86 4.10 -8.92
C ILE A 136 -23.37 4.26 -9.17
N GLY A 137 -23.97 5.32 -8.59
CA GLY A 137 -25.40 5.60 -8.65
C GLY A 137 -26.14 4.94 -7.48
N ASN A 138 -26.77 3.79 -7.73
CA ASN A 138 -27.68 3.12 -6.79
C ASN A 138 -26.99 2.37 -5.64
N GLY A 139 -25.67 2.52 -5.49
CA GLY A 139 -24.88 1.84 -4.46
C GLY A 139 -24.46 2.80 -3.35
N ALA A 140 -24.13 2.24 -2.19
CA ALA A 140 -23.49 3.01 -1.13
C ALA A 140 -22.17 3.60 -1.65
N PRO A 141 -21.90 4.89 -1.42
CA PRO A 141 -20.65 5.50 -1.83
C PRO A 141 -19.47 4.92 -1.06
N SER A 142 -18.33 4.78 -1.73
CA SER A 142 -17.05 4.38 -1.13
C SER A 142 -16.19 5.60 -0.86
N THR A 143 -15.73 5.76 0.38
CA THR A 143 -14.86 6.87 0.78
C THR A 143 -13.44 6.37 1.03
N LYS A 144 -12.46 7.11 0.52
CA LYS A 144 -11.03 6.78 0.70
C LYS A 144 -10.20 8.02 0.97
N THR A 145 -9.41 7.94 2.04
CA THR A 145 -8.41 8.95 2.40
C THR A 145 -7.05 8.54 1.85
N PHE A 146 -6.42 9.43 1.11
CA PHE A 146 -5.08 9.25 0.57
C PHE A 146 -4.10 10.12 1.33
N ARG A 147 -2.97 9.52 1.70
CA ARG A 147 -1.86 10.22 2.30
C ARG A 147 -0.66 10.20 1.36
N ILE A 148 -0.18 11.39 1.02
CA ILE A 148 0.86 11.60 0.02
C ILE A 148 2.15 12.00 0.71
N ARG A 149 3.26 11.42 0.25
CA ARG A 149 4.62 11.82 0.62
C ARG A 149 5.23 12.54 -0.56
N ILE A 150 5.48 13.83 -0.41
CA ILE A 150 6.12 14.64 -1.44
C ILE A 150 7.63 14.50 -1.27
N ALA A 151 8.29 13.95 -2.28
CA ALA A 151 9.73 13.77 -2.30
C ALA A 151 10.42 15.14 -2.41
N GLU A 152 11.57 15.26 -1.76
CA GLU A 152 12.46 16.43 -1.83
C GLU A 152 13.48 16.31 -2.96
#